data_AF-A0A2I2G4T7-F1
#
_entry.id   AF-A0A2I2G4T7-F1
#
_cell.length_a   1.000
_cell.length_b   1.000
_cell.length_c   1.000
_cell.angle_alpha   90.00
_cell.angle_beta   90.00
_cell.angle_gamma   90.00
#
_symmetry.space_group_name_H-M   'P 1'
#
loop_
_entity.id
_entity.type
_entity.pdbx_description
1 polymer ?
#
loop_
_entity_poly.entity_id
_entity_poly.type
_entity_poly.pdbx_seq_one_letter_code
_entity_poly.pdbx_strand_id
1 'polypeptide(L)'
;MERLSINDPPAGPQHGNAPPGFPPQQQQQQQNNTLGPMSHGPPQLPPQMFTTAAQLLDLTDKKLVLVLRDGRKLIGVLRSWDQFANLVLQDTIERMYAGNLYADIPRGIFLVRGENVLLLGEIDLDKEDEMPTTVQRAPFQEVFELKKQEDAQRKTGDKKRQGKLQCLGFEPEHSGEILF
;
A
#
# COMPACT_ATOMS: atom_id res chain seq x y z
N MET A 1 -1.39 -35.46 38.33
CA MET A 1 -0.99 -34.74 39.56
C MET A 1 -0.07 -35.66 40.35
N GLU A 2 1.23 -35.64 40.07
CA GLU A 2 2.24 -36.29 40.90
C GLU A 2 3.44 -35.37 41.02
N ARG A 3 4.05 -35.39 42.22
CA ARG A 3 4.68 -34.27 42.91
C ARG A 3 6.15 -34.12 42.54
N LEU A 4 6.57 -32.91 42.16
CA LEU A 4 7.99 -32.54 42.12
C LEU A 4 8.37 -31.93 43.47
N SER A 5 9.35 -32.54 44.13
CA SER A 5 9.87 -32.11 45.43
C SER A 5 10.86 -30.95 45.23
N ILE A 6 10.70 -29.94 46.08
CA ILE A 6 11.54 -28.77 46.21
C ILE A 6 12.82 -29.15 46.98
N ASN A 7 13.98 -28.65 46.54
CA ASN A 7 15.33 -28.81 47.09
C ASN A 7 16.23 -29.88 46.44
N ASP A 8 17.02 -29.46 45.43
CA ASP A 8 18.47 -29.71 45.42
C ASP A 8 19.19 -28.68 44.50
N PRO A 9 20.43 -28.23 44.81
CA PRO A 9 21.12 -27.13 44.13
C PRO A 9 21.97 -27.60 42.93
N PRO A 10 22.30 -26.73 41.96
CA PRO A 10 23.02 -27.12 40.75
C PRO A 10 24.54 -27.21 40.95
N ALA A 11 25.13 -28.29 40.41
CA ALA A 11 26.58 -28.47 40.30
C ALA A 11 27.14 -27.82 39.03
N GLY A 12 28.25 -27.08 39.17
CA GLY A 12 29.05 -26.49 38.09
C GLY A 12 30.18 -27.41 37.57
N PRO A 13 31.14 -26.92 36.75
CA PRO A 13 31.26 -27.29 35.33
C PRO A 13 32.63 -27.90 34.89
N GLN A 14 32.72 -28.43 33.65
CA GLN A 14 34.00 -28.77 32.98
C GLN A 14 34.03 -28.37 31.48
N HIS A 15 35.25 -28.05 31.02
CA HIS A 15 35.67 -27.09 29.98
C HIS A 15 35.76 -27.57 28.51
N GLY A 16 35.77 -26.60 27.57
CA GLY A 16 36.36 -26.75 26.21
C GLY A 16 36.49 -25.45 25.37
N ASN A 17 37.67 -24.82 25.43
CA ASN A 17 38.38 -23.89 24.49
C ASN A 17 37.71 -22.68 23.78
N ALA A 18 38.25 -21.47 24.05
CA ALA A 18 38.16 -20.26 23.22
C ALA A 18 39.52 -19.51 23.13
N PRO A 19 39.87 -18.81 22.01
CA PRO A 19 41.11 -18.02 21.85
C PRO A 19 41.05 -16.62 22.54
N PRO A 20 42.18 -15.88 22.59
CA PRO A 20 42.45 -14.89 23.63
C PRO A 20 42.07 -13.45 23.26
N GLY A 21 41.73 -12.66 24.29
CA GLY A 21 42.03 -11.23 24.30
C GLY A 21 40.98 -10.29 24.86
N PHE A 22 40.83 -10.20 26.19
CA PHE A 22 40.45 -8.98 26.89
C PHE A 22 41.10 -8.96 28.30
N PRO A 23 41.76 -7.86 28.72
CA PRO A 23 42.33 -7.76 30.06
C PRO A 23 41.27 -7.43 31.14
N PRO A 24 41.53 -7.75 32.42
CA PRO A 24 40.58 -7.56 33.51
C PRO A 24 40.67 -6.15 34.10
N GLN A 25 39.54 -5.52 34.38
CA GLN A 25 39.51 -4.34 35.26
C GLN A 25 39.09 -4.75 36.68
N GLN A 26 40.10 -4.77 37.56
CA GLN A 26 39.94 -4.68 39.00
C GLN A 26 39.38 -3.30 39.38
N GLN A 27 38.48 -3.32 40.37
CA GLN A 27 38.17 -2.16 41.19
C GLN A 27 39.41 -1.63 41.90
N GLN A 28 39.70 -0.34 41.75
CA GLN A 28 40.10 0.49 42.88
C GLN A 28 39.73 1.95 42.66
N GLN A 29 39.03 2.49 43.67
CA GLN A 29 38.68 3.90 43.82
C GLN A 29 39.96 4.75 43.87
N GLN A 30 39.97 5.92 43.22
CA GLN A 30 39.59 7.20 43.81
C GLN A 30 40.21 8.37 43.01
N GLN A 31 39.40 9.41 42.85
CA GLN A 31 39.80 10.82 42.74
C GLN A 31 39.96 11.44 41.34
N ASN A 32 39.13 12.48 41.17
CA ASN A 32 39.34 13.71 40.39
C ASN A 32 38.65 13.85 39.01
N ASN A 33 37.43 14.41 39.07
CA ASN A 33 36.98 15.57 38.30
C ASN A 33 37.00 15.50 36.76
N THR A 34 35.82 15.29 36.15
CA THR A 34 35.23 16.14 35.09
C THR A 34 33.95 15.48 34.54
N LEU A 35 32.79 15.91 35.03
CA LEU A 35 31.48 15.63 34.42
C LEU A 35 31.35 16.49 33.15
N GLY A 36 31.71 15.93 31.99
CA GLY A 36 31.31 16.50 30.71
C GLY A 36 29.85 16.13 30.42
N PRO A 37 28.98 17.05 29.99
CA PRO A 37 27.59 16.73 29.67
C PRO A 37 27.56 15.78 28.47
N MET A 38 26.89 14.64 28.61
CA MET A 38 26.51 13.82 27.45
C MET A 38 25.65 14.70 26.54
N SER A 39 26.21 15.10 25.39
CA SER A 39 25.46 15.72 24.32
C SER A 39 24.47 14.68 23.80
N HIS A 40 23.26 14.68 24.36
CA HIS A 40 22.14 13.99 23.76
C HIS A 40 21.91 14.68 22.41
N GLY A 41 22.34 14.00 21.34
CA GLY A 41 21.97 14.38 19.99
C GLY A 41 20.45 14.54 19.89
N PRO A 42 19.94 15.28 18.89
CA PRO A 42 18.51 15.53 18.76
C PRO A 42 17.74 14.21 18.87
N PRO A 43 16.61 14.18 19.60
CA PRO A 43 15.84 12.96 19.79
C PRO A 43 15.56 12.34 18.43
N GLN A 44 16.09 11.12 18.22
CA GLN A 44 15.81 10.40 16.99
C GLN A 44 14.32 10.06 16.98
N LEU A 45 13.64 10.47 15.91
CA LEU A 45 12.24 10.12 15.71
C LEU A 45 12.10 8.59 15.66
N PRO A 46 10.95 8.04 16.07
CA PRO A 46 10.68 6.62 15.90
C PRO A 46 10.97 6.21 14.45
N PRO A 47 11.60 5.05 14.21
CA PRO A 47 11.92 4.61 12.86
C PRO A 47 10.62 4.49 12.05
N GLN A 48 10.45 5.38 11.08
CA GLN A 48 9.33 5.31 10.15
C GLN A 48 9.57 4.15 9.18
N MET A 49 8.62 3.22 9.13
CA MET A 49 8.71 2.07 8.24
C MET A 49 8.29 2.48 6.82
N PHE A 50 9.25 2.57 5.90
CA PHE A 50 9.00 2.85 4.48
C PHE A 50 8.75 1.55 3.70
N THR A 51 7.73 0.79 4.10
CA THR A 51 7.34 -0.45 3.40
C THR A 51 5.91 -0.34 2.88
N THR A 52 5.61 -1.03 1.78
CA THR A 52 4.23 -1.14 1.26
C THR A 52 3.28 -1.64 2.35
N ALA A 53 3.74 -2.61 3.14
CA ALA A 53 2.98 -3.16 4.25
C ALA A 53 2.65 -2.11 5.33
N ALA A 54 3.63 -1.27 5.71
CA ALA A 54 3.38 -0.21 6.68
C ALA A 54 2.33 0.79 6.17
N GLN A 55 2.37 1.15 4.89
CA GLN A 55 1.39 2.06 4.30
C GLN A 55 -0.01 1.45 4.21
N LEU A 56 -0.12 0.16 3.88
CA LEU A 56 -1.42 -0.53 3.81
C LEU A 56 -2.02 -0.81 5.19
N LEU A 57 -1.18 -0.98 6.22
CA LEU A 57 -1.63 -1.17 7.59
C LEU A 57 -2.51 -0.01 8.05
N ASP A 58 -2.06 1.22 7.81
CA ASP A 58 -2.79 2.45 8.15
C ASP A 58 -4.10 2.62 7.36
N LEU A 59 -4.25 1.90 6.24
CA LEU A 59 -5.44 1.92 5.40
C LEU A 59 -6.42 0.78 5.70
N THR A 60 -6.09 -0.10 6.64
CA THR A 60 -6.95 -1.22 7.04
C THR A 60 -8.26 -0.70 7.64
N ASP A 61 -9.37 -1.32 7.26
CA ASP A 61 -10.74 -0.96 7.64
C ASP A 61 -11.19 0.44 7.21
N LYS A 62 -10.44 1.08 6.29
CA LYS A 62 -10.82 2.35 5.68
C LYS A 62 -11.51 2.16 4.33
N LYS A 63 -12.35 3.13 3.96
CA LYS A 63 -12.96 3.20 2.64
C LYS A 63 -11.93 3.75 1.65
N LEU A 64 -11.63 2.98 0.62
CA LEU A 64 -10.61 3.30 -0.38
C LEU A 64 -11.24 3.41 -1.77
N VAL A 65 -10.62 4.23 -2.62
CA VAL A 65 -10.73 4.14 -4.07
C VAL A 65 -9.52 3.39 -4.62
N LEU A 66 -9.77 2.40 -5.45
CA LEU A 66 -8.79 1.60 -6.18
C LEU A 66 -8.91 1.89 -7.67
N VAL A 67 -7.80 2.16 -8.34
CA VAL A 67 -7.75 2.23 -9.80
C VAL A 67 -6.94 1.04 -10.29
N LEU A 68 -7.53 0.26 -11.19
CA LEU A 68 -6.91 -0.90 -11.80
C LEU A 68 -6.18 -0.50 -13.09
N ARG A 69 -5.28 -1.36 -13.57
CA ARG A 69 -4.56 -1.16 -14.85
C ARG A 69 -5.48 -1.03 -16.06
N ASP A 70 -6.61 -1.74 -16.03
CA ASP A 70 -7.65 -1.66 -17.07
C ASP A 70 -8.55 -0.40 -16.96
N GLY A 71 -8.17 0.56 -16.11
CA GLY A 71 -8.87 1.83 -15.93
C GLY A 71 -10.14 1.74 -15.07
N ARG A 72 -10.52 0.55 -14.58
CA ARG A 72 -11.68 0.40 -13.70
C ARG A 72 -11.41 1.05 -12.34
N LYS A 73 -12.46 1.64 -11.77
CA LYS A 73 -12.41 2.28 -10.45
C LYS A 73 -13.30 1.49 -9.49
N LEU A 74 -12.69 0.95 -8.45
CA LEU A 74 -13.37 0.23 -7.37
C LEU A 74 -13.39 1.11 -6.13
N ILE A 75 -14.49 1.13 -5.41
CA ILE A 75 -14.62 1.82 -4.13
C ILE A 75 -15.12 0.79 -3.13
N GLY A 76 -14.45 0.62 -2.00
CA GLY A 76 -14.83 -0.37 -1.00
C GLY A 76 -14.01 -0.23 0.27
N VAL A 77 -14.32 -1.05 1.28
CA VAL A 77 -13.60 -1.05 2.55
C VAL A 77 -12.50 -2.11 2.53
N LEU A 78 -11.26 -1.72 2.79
CA LEU A 78 -10.13 -2.66 2.84
C LEU A 78 -10.22 -3.54 4.09
N ARG A 79 -10.29 -4.86 3.90
CA ARG A 79 -10.37 -5.83 5.01
C ARG A 79 -9.10 -6.61 5.23
N SER A 80 -8.38 -6.92 4.17
CA SER A 80 -7.14 -7.69 4.25
C SER A 80 -6.25 -7.35 3.07
N TRP A 81 -4.95 -7.46 3.31
CA TRP A 81 -3.91 -7.21 2.31
C TRP A 81 -2.65 -8.04 2.63
N ASP A 82 -1.76 -8.18 1.65
CA ASP A 82 -0.45 -8.81 1.82
C ASP A 82 0.69 -7.91 1.31
N GLN A 83 1.95 -8.34 1.49
CA GLN A 83 3.11 -7.54 1.04
C GLN A 83 3.19 -7.35 -0.48
N PHE A 84 2.43 -8.11 -1.26
CA PHE A 84 2.34 -7.98 -2.72
C PHE A 84 1.18 -7.08 -3.16
N ALA A 85 0.47 -6.47 -2.21
CA ALA A 85 -0.72 -5.67 -2.42
C ALA A 85 -1.89 -6.45 -3.06
N ASN A 86 -2.01 -7.75 -2.79
CA ASN A 86 -3.27 -8.45 -3.02
C ASN A 86 -4.28 -7.96 -1.98
N LEU A 87 -5.44 -7.46 -2.41
CA LEU A 87 -6.39 -6.76 -1.54
C LEU A 87 -7.74 -7.47 -1.50
N VAL A 88 -8.32 -7.54 -0.31
CA VAL A 88 -9.71 -7.95 -0.11
C VAL A 88 -10.53 -6.72 0.27
N LEU A 89 -11.46 -6.35 -0.60
CA LEU A 89 -12.40 -5.26 -0.37
C LEU A 89 -13.78 -5.83 -0.01
N GLN A 90 -14.45 -5.18 0.94
CA GLN A 90 -15.85 -5.42 1.28
C GLN A 90 -16.73 -4.25 0.80
N ASP A 91 -18.01 -4.53 0.55
CA ASP A 91 -19.01 -3.55 0.13
C ASP A 91 -18.56 -2.76 -1.11
N THR A 92 -17.87 -3.49 -2.00
CA THR A 92 -17.21 -2.92 -3.16
C THR A 92 -18.26 -2.53 -4.18
N ILE A 93 -18.14 -1.31 -4.68
CA ILE A 93 -18.82 -0.82 -5.87
C ILE A 93 -17.78 -0.55 -6.96
N GLU A 94 -18.13 -0.80 -8.20
CA GLU A 94 -17.37 -0.35 -9.35
C GLU A 94 -18.04 0.91 -9.91
N ARG A 95 -17.30 2.02 -9.94
CA ARG A 95 -17.80 3.30 -10.43
C ARG A 95 -17.28 3.56 -11.83
N MET A 96 -18.20 3.65 -12.79
CA MET A 96 -17.92 3.99 -14.18
C MET A 96 -18.18 5.47 -14.42
N TYR A 97 -17.30 6.13 -15.16
CA TYR A 97 -17.46 7.52 -15.59
C TYR A 97 -17.46 7.60 -17.12
N ALA A 98 -18.35 8.40 -17.68
CA ALA A 98 -18.41 8.73 -19.10
C ALA A 98 -18.93 10.16 -19.27
N GLY A 99 -18.16 11.03 -19.92
CA GLY A 99 -18.42 12.47 -19.93
C GLY A 99 -18.69 13.05 -18.53
N ASN A 100 -19.88 13.60 -18.34
CA ASN A 100 -20.35 14.19 -17.08
C ASN A 100 -21.25 13.23 -16.27
N LEU A 101 -21.29 11.95 -16.63
CA LEU A 101 -22.16 10.96 -16.00
C LEU A 101 -21.35 9.89 -15.27
N TYR A 102 -21.93 9.34 -14.21
CA TYR A 102 -21.38 8.17 -13.53
C TYR A 102 -22.44 7.14 -13.16
N ALA A 103 -22.02 5.88 -13.04
CA ALA A 103 -22.86 4.78 -12.58
C ALA A 103 -22.08 3.86 -11.62
N ASP A 104 -22.78 3.36 -10.60
CA ASP A 104 -22.24 2.45 -9.58
C ASP A 104 -22.78 1.03 -9.77
N ILE A 105 -21.87 0.06 -9.80
CA ILE A 105 -22.18 -1.36 -9.98
C ILE A 105 -21.79 -2.10 -8.69
N PRO A 106 -22.73 -2.71 -7.95
CA PRO A 106 -22.39 -3.45 -6.75
C PRO A 106 -21.59 -4.71 -7.08
N ARG A 107 -20.47 -4.89 -6.41
CA ARG A 107 -19.58 -6.07 -6.52
C ARG A 107 -19.53 -6.89 -5.23
N GLY A 108 -19.80 -6.27 -4.06
CA GLY A 108 -19.79 -6.95 -2.77
C GLY A 108 -18.37 -7.22 -2.28
N ILE A 109 -18.05 -8.48 -1.96
CA ILE A 109 -16.68 -8.87 -1.59
C ILE A 109 -15.86 -9.06 -2.86
N PHE A 110 -14.72 -8.38 -2.96
CA PHE A 110 -13.89 -8.37 -4.16
C PHE A 110 -12.42 -8.62 -3.80
N LEU A 111 -11.81 -9.63 -4.43
CA LEU A 111 -10.39 -9.93 -4.31
C LEU A 111 -9.65 -9.34 -5.52
N VAL A 112 -8.74 -8.41 -5.26
CA VAL A 112 -7.89 -7.78 -6.28
C VAL A 112 -6.49 -8.34 -6.18
N ARG A 113 -5.95 -8.77 -7.31
CA ARG A 113 -4.55 -9.20 -7.40
C ARG A 113 -3.62 -8.00 -7.50
N GLY A 114 -2.54 -8.00 -6.75
CA GLY A 114 -1.70 -6.82 -6.53
C GLY A 114 -1.05 -6.25 -7.78
N GLU A 115 -0.69 -7.08 -8.77
CA GLU A 115 -0.13 -6.57 -10.01
C GLU A 115 -1.12 -5.75 -10.84
N ASN A 116 -2.43 -5.93 -10.65
CA ASN A 116 -3.46 -5.18 -11.38
C ASN A 116 -3.80 -3.85 -10.71
N VAL A 117 -3.31 -3.61 -9.50
CA VAL A 117 -3.48 -2.34 -8.80
C VAL A 117 -2.57 -1.31 -9.45
N LEU A 118 -3.15 -0.22 -9.96
CA LEU A 118 -2.39 0.92 -10.46
C LEU A 118 -2.11 1.91 -9.33
N LEU A 119 -3.16 2.29 -8.61
CA LEU A 119 -3.06 3.13 -7.41
C LEU A 119 -4.26 2.89 -6.49
N LEU A 120 -4.12 3.34 -5.25
CA LEU A 120 -5.18 3.35 -4.26
C LEU A 120 -5.06 4.58 -3.36
N GLY A 121 -6.19 5.03 -2.81
CA GLY A 121 -6.22 6.14 -1.86
C GLY A 121 -7.42 6.06 -0.93
N GLU A 122 -7.23 6.54 0.30
CA GLU A 122 -8.31 6.72 1.27
C GLU A 122 -9.31 7.76 0.77
N ILE A 123 -10.60 7.47 0.93
CA ILE A 123 -11.68 8.39 0.63
C ILE A 123 -12.02 9.16 1.90
N ASP A 124 -12.01 10.48 1.79
CA ASP A 124 -12.58 11.38 2.78
C ASP A 124 -14.10 11.37 2.65
N LEU A 125 -14.79 10.84 3.66
CA LEU A 125 -16.24 10.62 3.63
C LEU A 125 -17.02 11.93 3.54
N ASP A 126 -16.54 12.99 4.18
CA ASP A 126 -17.22 14.29 4.19
C ASP A 126 -17.20 14.92 2.79
N LYS A 127 -16.08 14.76 2.06
CA LYS A 127 -15.94 15.26 0.70
C LYS A 127 -16.64 14.41 -0.36
N GLU A 128 -16.84 13.12 -0.08
CA GLU A 128 -17.57 12.25 -1.02
C GLU A 128 -19.04 12.67 -1.12
N ASP A 129 -19.63 13.10 -0.01
CA ASP A 129 -21.01 13.60 0.03
C ASP A 129 -21.16 14.94 -0.73
N GLU A 130 -20.11 15.76 -0.75
CA GLU A 130 -20.01 17.00 -1.52
C GLU A 130 -19.64 16.76 -3.01
N MET A 131 -20.26 15.76 -3.65
CA MET A 131 -19.92 15.42 -5.03
C MET A 131 -20.12 16.62 -5.97
N PRO A 132 -19.14 16.97 -6.83
CA PRO A 132 -19.22 18.16 -7.67
C PRO A 132 -20.45 18.16 -8.58
N THR A 133 -21.10 19.31 -8.72
CA THR A 133 -22.31 19.49 -9.55
C THR A 133 -22.09 19.16 -11.03
N THR A 134 -20.83 19.09 -11.46
CA THR A 134 -20.40 18.78 -12.82
C THR A 134 -20.65 17.32 -13.20
N VAL A 135 -20.81 16.41 -12.22
CA VAL A 135 -20.93 14.96 -12.48
C VAL A 135 -22.24 14.42 -11.89
N GLN A 136 -23.08 13.79 -12.72
CA GLN A 136 -24.42 13.34 -12.35
C GLN A 136 -24.56 11.82 -12.43
N ARG A 137 -25.33 11.24 -11.51
CA ARG A 137 -25.60 9.80 -11.51
C ARG A 137 -26.61 9.46 -12.61
N ALA A 138 -26.30 8.45 -13.41
CA ALA A 138 -27.18 7.96 -14.46
C ALA A 138 -27.32 6.42 -14.39
N PRO A 139 -28.32 5.83 -15.09
CA PRO A 139 -28.46 4.39 -15.18
C PRO A 139 -27.23 3.74 -15.81
N PHE A 140 -26.87 2.54 -15.33
CA PHE A 140 -25.69 1.80 -15.81
C PHE A 140 -25.65 1.66 -17.33
N GLN A 141 -26.78 1.35 -17.96
CA GLN A 141 -26.84 1.11 -19.41
C GLN A 141 -26.41 2.34 -20.22
N GLU A 142 -26.88 3.53 -19.82
CA GLU A 142 -26.58 4.79 -20.50
C GLU A 142 -25.08 5.13 -20.38
N VAL A 143 -24.53 5.04 -19.17
CA VAL A 143 -23.10 5.30 -18.91
C VAL A 143 -22.22 4.28 -19.62
N PHE A 144 -22.63 3.00 -19.64
CA PHE A 144 -21.89 1.93 -20.31
C PHE A 144 -21.84 2.14 -21.83
N GLU A 145 -22.96 2.51 -22.45
CA GLU A 145 -23.01 2.80 -23.88
C GLU A 145 -22.14 4.01 -24.24
N LEU A 146 -22.20 5.08 -23.44
CA LEU A 146 -21.37 6.27 -23.64
C LEU A 146 -19.88 5.94 -23.48
N LYS A 147 -19.51 5.21 -22.42
CA LYS A 147 -18.13 4.78 -22.17
C LYS A 147 -17.59 3.93 -23.30
N LYS A 148 -18.38 2.98 -23.79
CA LYS A 148 -18.02 2.11 -24.92
C LYS A 148 -17.77 2.91 -26.21
N GLN A 149 -18.57 3.95 -26.45
CA GLN A 149 -18.37 4.84 -27.60
C GLN A 149 -17.08 5.66 -27.45
N GLU A 150 -16.82 6.25 -26.27
CA GLU A 150 -15.60 7.00 -25.97
C GLU A 150 -14.34 6.14 -26.16
N ASP A 151 -14.33 4.93 -25.59
CA ASP A 151 -13.19 4.02 -25.68
C ASP A 151 -12.92 3.55 -27.13
N ALA A 152 -13.98 3.32 -27.92
CA ALA A 152 -13.85 2.98 -29.33
C ALA A 152 -13.30 4.15 -30.17
N GLN A 153 -13.75 5.38 -29.90
CA GLN A 153 -13.26 6.59 -30.55
C GLN A 153 -11.79 6.82 -30.19
N ARG A 154 -11.43 6.70 -28.90
CA ARG A 154 -10.05 6.81 -28.43
C ARG A 154 -9.13 5.79 -29.10
N LYS A 155 -9.51 4.51 -29.10
CA LYS A 155 -8.72 3.43 -29.74
C LYS A 155 -8.47 3.71 -31.23
N THR A 156 -9.47 4.25 -31.94
CA THR A 156 -9.33 4.62 -33.35
C THR A 156 -8.43 5.84 -33.53
N GLY A 157 -8.55 6.85 -32.67
CA GLY A 157 -7.71 8.04 -32.65
C GLY A 157 -6.24 7.71 -32.36
N ASP A 158 -6.00 6.88 -31.35
CA ASP A 158 -4.67 6.44 -30.94
C ASP A 158 -4.00 5.63 -32.04
N LYS A 159 -4.72 4.71 -32.69
CA LYS A 159 -4.18 3.94 -33.84
C LYS A 159 -3.76 4.87 -35.00
N LYS A 160 -4.55 5.90 -35.30
CA LYS A 160 -4.22 6.90 -36.34
C LYS A 160 -3.00 7.74 -35.94
N ARG A 161 -2.96 8.20 -34.68
CA ARG A 161 -1.84 8.99 -34.13
C ARG A 161 -0.55 8.16 -34.15
N GLN A 162 -0.62 6.93 -33.68
CA GLN A 162 0.47 5.96 -33.65
C GLN A 162 1.03 5.71 -35.05
N GLY A 163 0.18 5.48 -36.05
CA GLY A 163 0.64 5.31 -37.43
C GLY A 163 1.40 6.51 -37.97
N LYS A 164 0.93 7.74 -37.69
CA LYS A 164 1.65 8.96 -38.09
C LYS A 164 2.99 9.13 -37.38
N LEU A 165 3.03 8.84 -36.08
CA LEU A 165 4.24 8.95 -35.26
C LEU A 165 5.29 7.92 -35.67
N GLN A 166 4.87 6.69 -36.03
CA GLN A 166 5.76 5.66 -36.57
C GLN A 166 6.45 6.12 -37.86
N CYS A 167 5.74 6.82 -38.76
CA CYS A 167 6.36 7.39 -39.97
C CYS A 167 7.45 8.43 -39.67
N LEU A 168 7.43 9.03 -38.47
CA LEU A 168 8.41 10.01 -38.01
C LEU A 168 9.54 9.38 -37.16
N GLY A 169 9.59 8.04 -37.08
CA GLY A 169 10.62 7.32 -36.31
C GLY A 169 10.32 7.20 -34.81
N PHE A 170 9.12 7.55 -34.35
CA PHE A 170 8.72 7.31 -32.96
C PHE A 170 8.21 5.88 -32.79
N GLU A 171 8.80 5.17 -31.84
CA GLU A 171 8.29 3.87 -31.41
C GLU A 171 7.18 4.09 -30.37
N PRO A 172 5.97 3.59 -30.63
CA PRO A 172 4.93 3.64 -29.62
C PRO A 172 5.23 2.61 -28.54
N GLU A 173 5.45 3.09 -27.32
CA GLU A 173 5.43 2.20 -26.16
C GLU A 173 4.07 1.49 -26.10
N HIS A 174 4.07 0.22 -25.69
CA HIS A 174 2.87 -0.61 -25.50
C HIS A 174 1.96 -0.12 -24.36
N SER A 175 2.01 1.17 -24.03
CA SER A 175 1.18 1.86 -23.04
C SER A 175 -0.32 1.85 -23.37
N GLY A 176 -0.74 1.28 -24.51
CA GLY A 176 -2.14 1.09 -24.88
C GLY A 176 -2.96 0.21 -23.92
N GLU A 177 -2.30 -0.53 -23.00
CA GLU A 177 -2.97 -1.23 -21.90
C GLU A 177 -3.12 -0.38 -20.63
N ILE A 178 -2.44 0.76 -20.52
CA ILE A 178 -2.54 1.67 -19.38
C ILE A 178 -3.60 2.73 -19.72
N LEU A 179 -4.83 2.45 -19.33
CA LEU A 179 -5.97 3.33 -19.60
C LEU A 179 -5.97 4.45 -18.54
N PHE A 180 -5.48 5.64 -18.92
CA PHE A 180 -5.76 6.90 -18.21
C PHE A 180 -7.12 7.48 -18.61
#